data_AF-A0A2R4XL02-F1
#
_entry.id   AF-A0A2R4XL02-F1
#
_cell.length_a   1.000
_cell.length_b   1.000
_cell.length_c   1.000
_cell.angle_alpha   90.00
_cell.angle_beta   90.00
_cell.angle_gamma   90.00
#
_symmetry.space_group_name_H-M   'P 1'
#
loop_
_entity.id
_entity.type
_entity.pdbx_description
1 polymer ?
#
loop_
_entity_poly.entity_id
_entity_poly.type
_entity_poly.pdbx_seq_one_letter_code
_entity_poly.pdbx_strand_id
1 'polypeptide(L)'
;MQGQSATPGARPLYHAAAGYASQFVNVLLRDAALIWSSWGGTSNEAIHALMPLVRGTLASIEQLGPVASMPGPVSRGDVDSVAKHIKALADNDPSMLSLYSALCSETVSMAQESGRINIEQAAELRALLSIAGTRSVPKSDKTV
;
A
#
# COMPACT_ATOMS: atom_id res chain seq x y z
N MET A 1 -27.71 6.42 0.87
CA MET A 1 -27.00 7.70 1.04
C MET A 1 -27.80 8.79 0.35
N GLN A 2 -28.57 9.56 1.13
CA GLN A 2 -29.24 10.77 0.63
C GLN A 2 -28.21 11.90 0.53
N GLY A 3 -28.34 12.72 -0.51
CA GLY A 3 -27.33 13.67 -0.96
C GLY A 3 -26.93 14.71 0.08
N GLN A 4 -25.62 14.83 0.29
CA GLN A 4 -25.02 16.12 0.58
C GLN A 4 -24.57 16.68 -0.76
N SER A 5 -25.25 17.70 -1.27
CA SER A 5 -24.81 18.44 -2.46
C SER A 5 -23.42 19.00 -2.17
N ALA A 6 -22.41 18.42 -2.82
CA ALA A 6 -21.06 18.95 -2.85
C ALA A 6 -21.14 20.45 -3.20
N THR A 7 -20.64 21.31 -2.32
CA THR A 7 -20.55 22.76 -2.56
C THR A 7 -19.84 23.01 -3.89
N PRO A 8 -20.21 24.07 -4.64
CA PRO A 8 -19.49 24.43 -5.87
C PRO A 8 -17.98 24.58 -5.57
N GLY A 9 -17.14 23.72 -6.18
CA GLY A 9 -15.70 23.60 -5.89
C GLY A 9 -15.27 22.30 -5.20
N ALA A 10 -16.19 21.54 -4.59
CA ALA A 10 -15.89 20.25 -3.97
C ALA A 10 -15.85 19.07 -4.97
N ARG A 11 -16.26 19.30 -6.23
CA ARG A 11 -16.32 18.25 -7.25
C ARG A 11 -14.94 17.62 -7.58
N PRO A 12 -13.84 18.38 -7.76
CA PRO A 12 -12.51 17.79 -7.96
C PRO A 12 -12.05 16.95 -6.77
N LEU A 13 -12.25 17.44 -5.54
CA LEU A 13 -11.87 16.71 -4.33
C LEU A 13 -12.72 15.45 -4.13
N TYR A 14 -14.01 15.50 -4.47
CA TYR A 14 -14.87 14.32 -4.51
C TYR A 14 -14.34 13.27 -5.49
N HIS A 15 -13.98 13.67 -6.71
CA HIS A 15 -13.41 12.75 -7.70
C HIS A 15 -12.06 12.17 -7.24
N ALA A 16 -11.21 12.97 -6.61
CA ALA A 16 -9.97 12.49 -6.03
C ALA A 16 -10.24 11.45 -4.93
N ALA A 17 -11.14 11.74 -3.98
CA ALA A 17 -11.53 10.80 -2.93
C ALA A 17 -12.14 9.51 -3.47
N ALA A 18 -13.01 9.61 -4.49
CA ALA A 18 -13.54 8.45 -5.19
C ALA A 18 -12.44 7.63 -5.88
N GLY A 19 -11.41 8.29 -6.43
CA GLY A 19 -10.22 7.65 -6.98
C GLY A 19 -9.46 6.83 -5.93
N TYR A 20 -9.25 7.39 -4.73
CA TYR A 20 -8.67 6.67 -3.59
C TYR A 20 -9.50 5.45 -3.18
N ALA A 21 -10.83 5.60 -3.14
CA ALA A 21 -11.73 4.54 -2.70
C ALA A 21 -12.04 3.47 -3.77
N SER A 22 -11.64 3.66 -5.04
CA SER A 22 -12.00 2.74 -6.13
C SER A 22 -10.89 2.54 -7.17
N GLN A 23 -10.49 3.60 -7.87
CA GLN A 23 -9.54 3.50 -8.99
C GLN A 23 -8.22 2.90 -8.56
N PHE A 24 -7.65 3.35 -7.45
CA PHE A 24 -6.34 2.89 -6.98
C PHE A 24 -6.37 1.45 -6.46
N VAL A 25 -7.54 0.91 -6.08
CA VAL A 25 -7.68 -0.51 -5.77
C VAL A 25 -7.29 -1.38 -6.96
N ASN A 26 -7.62 -0.97 -8.20
CA ASN A 26 -7.20 -1.69 -9.41
C ASN A 26 -5.68 -1.69 -9.59
N VAL A 27 -5.00 -0.58 -9.25
CA VAL A 27 -3.54 -0.49 -9.31
C VAL A 27 -2.92 -1.45 -8.29
N LEU A 28 -3.40 -1.42 -7.04
CA LEU A 28 -2.92 -2.30 -5.98
C LEU A 28 -3.09 -3.78 -6.32
N LEU A 29 -4.25 -4.16 -6.87
CA LEU A 29 -4.52 -5.56 -7.23
C LEU A 29 -3.71 -6.02 -8.45
N ARG A 30 -3.43 -5.12 -9.40
CA ARG A 30 -2.54 -5.42 -10.52
C ARG A 30 -1.11 -5.65 -10.04
N ASP A 31 -0.59 -4.81 -9.14
CA ASP A 31 0.77 -4.97 -8.61
C ASP A 31 0.87 -6.24 -7.74
N ALA A 32 -0.15 -6.53 -6.93
CA ALA A 32 -0.21 -7.78 -6.18
C ALA A 32 -0.23 -9.02 -7.09
N ALA A 33 -0.92 -8.95 -8.23
CA ALA A 33 -0.93 -10.03 -9.23
C ALA A 33 0.42 -10.18 -9.95
N LEU A 34 1.14 -9.09 -10.20
CA LEU A 34 2.51 -9.13 -10.75
C LEU A 34 3.48 -9.78 -9.76
N ILE A 35 3.39 -9.44 -8.47
CA ILE A 35 4.19 -10.09 -7.42
C ILE A 35 3.85 -11.58 -7.35
N TRP A 36 2.58 -11.95 -7.36
CA TRP A 36 2.15 -13.35 -7.35
C TRP A 36 2.68 -14.16 -8.55
N SER A 37 2.73 -13.53 -9.73
CA SER A 37 3.23 -14.16 -10.95
C SER A 37 4.71 -14.57 -10.85
N SER A 38 5.48 -13.98 -9.92
CA SER A 38 6.87 -14.43 -9.64
C SER A 38 6.95 -15.90 -9.17
N TRP A 39 5.84 -16.48 -8.71
CA TRP A 39 5.74 -17.88 -8.30
C TRP A 39 5.19 -18.80 -9.41
N GLY A 40 5.09 -18.31 -10.65
CA GLY A 40 4.64 -19.08 -11.82
C GLY A 40 3.12 -19.17 -12.01
N GLY A 41 2.33 -18.44 -11.21
CA GLY A 41 0.88 -18.33 -11.37
C GLY A 41 0.47 -17.26 -12.39
N THR A 42 -0.78 -17.32 -12.83
CA THR A 42 -1.41 -16.32 -13.71
C THR A 42 -2.04 -15.19 -12.91
N SER A 43 -2.25 -14.03 -13.54
CA SER A 43 -2.95 -12.91 -12.92
C SER A 43 -4.36 -13.28 -12.45
N ASN A 44 -5.09 -14.14 -13.18
CA ASN A 44 -6.43 -14.58 -12.78
C ASN A 44 -6.40 -15.45 -11.52
N GLU A 45 -5.43 -16.37 -11.42
CA GLU A 45 -5.24 -17.16 -10.19
C GLU A 45 -4.87 -16.27 -9.01
N ALA A 46 -4.02 -15.27 -9.23
CA ALA A 46 -3.66 -14.29 -8.20
C ALA A 46 -4.90 -13.53 -7.70
N ILE A 47 -5.72 -12.98 -8.60
CA ILE A 47 -6.94 -12.26 -8.23
C ILE A 47 -7.91 -13.18 -7.49
N HIS A 48 -8.13 -14.41 -7.95
CA HIS A 48 -8.99 -15.37 -7.26
C HIS A 48 -8.46 -15.70 -5.84
N ALA A 49 -7.15 -15.91 -5.70
CA ALA A 49 -6.53 -16.24 -4.41
C ALA A 49 -6.55 -15.06 -3.43
N LEU A 50 -6.38 -13.83 -3.91
CA LEU A 50 -6.29 -12.62 -3.08
C LEU A 50 -7.65 -12.00 -2.75
N MET A 51 -8.68 -12.23 -3.56
CA MET A 51 -10.00 -11.62 -3.37
C MET A 51 -10.64 -11.86 -1.99
N PRO A 52 -10.52 -13.05 -1.36
CA PRO A 52 -10.98 -13.24 0.03
C PRO A 52 -10.34 -12.28 1.03
N LEU A 53 -9.03 -11.99 0.91
CA LEU A 53 -8.33 -11.03 1.77
C LEU A 53 -8.81 -9.60 1.56
N VAL A 54 -9.06 -9.23 0.30
CA VAL A 54 -9.60 -7.91 -0.06
C VAL A 54 -10.98 -7.72 0.56
N ARG A 55 -11.88 -8.71 0.40
CA ARG A 55 -13.23 -8.66 0.98
C ARG A 55 -13.19 -8.59 2.50
N GLY A 56 -12.34 -9.39 3.15
CA GLY A 56 -12.16 -9.33 4.60
C GLY A 56 -11.66 -7.97 5.09
N THR A 57 -10.75 -7.34 4.33
CA THR A 57 -10.27 -5.99 4.62
C THR A 57 -11.40 -4.97 4.53
N LEU A 58 -12.19 -4.99 3.44
CA LEU A 58 -13.33 -4.08 3.27
C LEU A 58 -14.39 -4.26 4.37
N ALA A 59 -14.73 -5.50 4.71
CA ALA A 59 -15.66 -5.79 5.79
C ALA A 59 -15.17 -5.27 7.16
N SER A 60 -13.86 -5.39 7.42
CA SER A 60 -13.26 -4.87 8.66
C SER A 60 -13.28 -3.34 8.69
N ILE A 61 -13.06 -2.68 7.56
CA ILE A 61 -13.16 -1.23 7.43
C ILE A 61 -14.60 -0.76 7.63
N GLU A 62 -15.59 -1.46 7.08
CA GLU A 62 -17.01 -1.14 7.32
C GLU A 62 -17.39 -1.25 8.80
N GLN A 63 -16.87 -2.27 9.48
CA GLN A 63 -17.20 -2.53 10.89
C GLN A 63 -16.46 -1.61 11.87
N LEU A 64 -15.17 -1.37 11.65
CA LEU A 64 -14.28 -0.72 12.63
C LEU A 64 -13.70 0.61 12.16
N GLY A 65 -13.83 0.94 10.88
CA GLY A 65 -13.15 2.07 10.24
C GLY A 65 -11.70 1.74 9.83
N PRO A 66 -11.09 2.56 8.96
CA PRO A 66 -9.78 2.29 8.35
C PRO A 66 -8.63 2.25 9.35
N VAL A 67 -8.68 3.09 10.40
CA VAL A 67 -7.60 3.17 11.41
C VAL A 67 -7.64 1.96 12.34
N ALA A 68 -8.82 1.59 12.85
CA ALA A 68 -8.92 0.49 13.82
C ALA A 68 -8.74 -0.90 13.18
N SER A 69 -8.98 -1.03 11.87
CA SER A 69 -8.85 -2.29 11.12
C SER A 69 -7.49 -2.48 10.43
N MET A 70 -6.52 -1.55 10.58
CA MET A 70 -5.24 -1.61 9.88
C MET A 70 -4.52 -2.97 10.01
N PRO A 71 -4.32 -3.71 8.91
CA PRO A 71 -3.63 -4.99 8.94
C PRO A 71 -2.10 -4.82 8.86
N GLY A 72 -1.40 -5.96 8.94
CA GLY A 72 -0.01 -6.05 8.49
C GLY A 72 1.06 -5.64 9.52
N PRO A 73 2.34 -5.72 9.13
CA PRO A 73 3.47 -5.53 10.04
C PRO A 73 3.69 -4.06 10.44
N VAL A 74 3.40 -3.10 9.54
CA VAL A 74 3.60 -1.67 9.82
C VAL A 74 2.73 -1.22 10.99
N SER A 75 1.47 -1.63 11.05
CA SER A 75 0.55 -1.26 12.13
C SER A 75 0.89 -1.88 13.49
N ARG A 76 1.83 -2.84 13.53
CA ARG A 76 2.36 -3.47 14.75
C ARG A 76 3.80 -3.06 15.08
N GLY A 77 4.43 -2.20 14.27
CA GLY A 77 5.82 -1.80 14.47
C GLY A 77 6.83 -2.90 14.15
N ASP A 78 6.49 -3.86 13.30
CA ASP A 78 7.35 -4.99 12.93
C ASP A 78 8.29 -4.59 11.79
N VAL A 79 9.44 -4.02 12.18
CA VAL A 79 10.50 -3.55 11.28
C VAL A 79 11.12 -4.70 10.49
N ASP A 80 11.32 -5.86 11.11
CA ASP A 80 11.96 -7.02 10.49
C ASP A 80 11.15 -7.56 9.31
N SER A 81 9.83 -7.66 9.45
CA SER A 81 8.95 -8.07 8.36
C SER A 81 8.98 -7.08 7.21
N VAL A 82 8.95 -5.77 7.51
CA VAL A 82 9.04 -4.71 6.47
C VAL A 82 10.39 -4.76 5.76
N ALA A 83 11.50 -4.99 6.46
CA ALA A 83 12.82 -5.13 5.86
C ALA A 83 12.91 -6.33 4.92
N LYS A 84 12.31 -7.47 5.31
CA LYS A 84 12.22 -8.67 4.46
C LYS A 84 11.39 -8.40 3.20
N HIS A 85 10.27 -7.68 3.32
CA HIS A 85 9.46 -7.30 2.16
C HIS A 85 10.24 -6.40 1.20
N ILE A 86 10.92 -5.36 1.70
CA ILE A 86 11.73 -4.46 0.88
C ILE A 86 12.81 -5.25 0.13
N LYS A 87 13.52 -6.15 0.82
CA LYS A 87 14.52 -6.99 0.19
C LYS A 87 13.91 -7.87 -0.92
N ALA A 88 12.82 -8.57 -0.63
CA ALA A 88 12.17 -9.45 -1.60
C ALA A 88 11.65 -8.69 -2.83
N LEU A 89 11.06 -7.50 -2.62
CA LEU A 89 10.61 -6.63 -3.71
C LEU A 89 11.79 -6.10 -4.52
N ALA A 90 12.88 -5.68 -3.88
CA ALA A 90 14.09 -5.22 -4.56
C ALA A 90 14.75 -6.32 -5.41
N ASP A 91 14.77 -7.54 -4.91
CA ASP A 91 15.34 -8.70 -5.61
C ASP A 91 14.44 -9.15 -6.79
N ASN A 92 13.12 -8.96 -6.69
CA ASN A 92 12.15 -9.32 -7.73
C ASN A 92 11.96 -8.24 -8.80
N ASP A 93 11.58 -7.03 -8.40
CA ASP A 93 11.39 -5.87 -9.26
C ASP A 93 11.54 -4.57 -8.45
N PRO A 94 12.70 -3.88 -8.54
CA PRO A 94 12.95 -2.64 -7.83
C PRO A 94 11.92 -1.52 -8.09
N SER A 95 11.20 -1.55 -9.22
CA SER A 95 10.21 -0.52 -9.55
C SER A 95 9.02 -0.52 -8.57
N MET A 96 8.74 -1.66 -7.93
CA MET A 96 7.67 -1.82 -6.95
C MET A 96 7.94 -1.10 -5.62
N LEU A 97 9.21 -0.76 -5.33
CA LEU A 97 9.61 -0.18 -4.05
C LEU A 97 9.02 1.21 -3.81
N SER A 98 8.80 2.00 -4.87
CA SER A 98 8.32 3.37 -4.74
C SER A 98 6.91 3.41 -4.15
N LEU A 99 5.97 2.67 -4.76
CA LEU A 99 4.59 2.62 -4.28
C LEU A 99 4.50 1.91 -2.91
N TYR A 100 5.22 0.80 -2.74
CA TYR A 100 5.29 0.10 -1.45
C TYR A 100 5.74 1.02 -0.32
N SER A 101 6.81 1.80 -0.55
CA SER A 101 7.37 2.68 0.47
C SER A 101 6.47 3.87 0.79
N ALA A 102 5.80 4.42 -0.22
CA ALA A 102 4.81 5.48 -0.03
C ALA A 102 3.64 5.00 0.85
N LEU A 103 3.05 3.85 0.53
CA LEU A 103 1.94 3.27 1.30
C LEU A 103 2.34 2.90 2.73
N CYS A 104 3.54 2.34 2.91
CA CYS A 104 4.06 2.05 4.24
C CYS A 104 4.27 3.34 5.05
N SER A 105 4.76 4.41 4.43
CA SER A 105 4.99 5.70 5.11
C SER A 105 3.69 6.32 5.61
N GLU A 106 2.62 6.28 4.81
CA GLU A 106 1.28 6.71 5.23
C GLU A 106 0.74 5.82 6.35
N THR A 107 0.96 4.50 6.27
CA THR A 107 0.55 3.55 7.30
C THR A 107 1.29 3.79 8.62
N VAL A 108 2.57 4.17 8.59
CA VAL A 108 3.33 4.57 9.79
C VAL A 108 2.70 5.79 10.45
N SER A 109 2.34 6.81 9.67
CA SER A 109 1.67 8.01 10.19
C SER A 109 0.33 7.65 10.86
N MET A 110 -0.51 6.86 10.18
CA MET A 110 -1.80 6.39 10.75
C MET A 110 -1.61 5.56 12.03
N ALA A 111 -0.61 4.67 12.06
CA ALA A 111 -0.32 3.82 13.21
C ALA A 111 0.19 4.62 14.41
N GLN A 112 1.03 5.63 14.17
CA GLN A 112 1.56 6.51 15.21
C GLN A 112 0.47 7.43 15.77
N GLU A 113 -0.34 8.05 14.91
CA GLU A 113 -1.47 8.92 15.31
C GLU A 113 -2.52 8.17 16.15
N SER A 114 -2.71 6.88 15.87
CA SER A 114 -3.63 6.02 16.62
C SER A 114 -3.01 5.32 17.84
N GLY A 115 -1.74 5.60 18.16
CA GLY A 115 -1.04 5.04 19.31
C GLY A 115 -0.74 3.54 19.22
N ARG A 116 -0.81 2.95 18.01
CA ARG A 116 -0.52 1.52 17.78
C ARG A 116 0.98 1.20 17.80
N ILE A 117 1.79 2.19 17.45
CA ILE A 117 3.25 2.12 17.50
C ILE A 117 3.78 3.33 18.25
N ASN A 118 4.92 3.15 18.93
CA ASN A 118 5.59 4.25 19.62
C ASN A 118 6.46 5.08 18.64
N ILE A 119 7.07 6.13 19.16
CA ILE A 119 7.88 7.06 18.36
C ILE A 119 9.16 6.40 17.84
N GLU A 120 9.74 5.46 18.61
CA GLU A 120 10.94 4.72 18.23
C GLU A 120 10.66 3.79 17.04
N GLN A 121 9.60 2.98 17.11
CA GLN A 121 9.16 2.10 16.03
C GLN A 121 8.82 2.90 14.76
N ALA A 122 8.14 4.04 14.91
CA ALA A 122 7.83 4.90 13.78
C ALA A 122 9.12 5.47 13.14
N ALA A 123 10.11 5.87 13.94
CA ALA A 123 11.39 6.37 13.45
C ALA A 123 12.19 5.28 12.71
N GLU A 124 12.26 4.07 13.25
CA GLU A 124 12.93 2.94 12.62
C GLU A 124 12.29 2.57 11.27
N LEU A 125 10.96 2.49 11.21
CA LEU A 125 10.23 2.23 9.97
C LEU A 125 10.47 3.33 8.93
N ARG A 126 10.42 4.61 9.32
CA ARG A 126 10.69 5.74 8.39
C ARG A 126 12.12 5.70 7.87
N ALA A 127 13.10 5.41 8.72
CA ALA A 127 14.50 5.29 8.31
C ALA A 127 14.68 4.17 7.27
N LEU A 128 14.09 3.00 7.53
CA LEU A 128 14.11 1.86 6.61
C LEU A 128 13.49 2.19 5.24
N LEU A 129 12.33 2.87 5.23
CA LEU A 129 11.61 3.23 4.01
C LEU A 129 12.33 4.30 3.17
N SER A 130 13.07 5.21 3.81
CA SER A 130 13.84 6.25 3.11
C SER A 130 14.98 5.67 2.25
N ILE A 131 15.62 4.59 2.73
CA ILE A 131 16.70 3.89 2.02
C ILE A 131 16.13 3.13 0.80
N ALA A 132 14.92 2.57 0.92
CA ALA A 132 14.27 1.86 -0.17
C ALA A 132 13.83 2.80 -1.31
N GLY A 133 13.30 3.99 -0.98
CA GLY A 133 12.78 4.96 -1.96
C GLY A 133 13.85 5.67 -2.80
N THR A 134 15.12 5.66 -2.37
CA THR A 134 16.24 6.28 -3.11
C THR A 134 16.86 5.37 -4.16
N ARG A 135 16.56 4.07 -4.16
CA ARG A 135 17.03 3.09 -5.16
C ARG A 135 16.04 2.92 -6.30
N SER A 136 15.91 3.92 -7.17
CA SER A 136 15.39 3.71 -8.54
C SER A 136 15.83 4.83 -9.48
N VAL A 137 16.91 4.60 -10.25
CA VAL A 137 16.95 4.70 -11.73
C VAL A 137 18.17 3.89 -12.24
N PRO A 138 18.03 2.67 -12.79
CA PRO A 138 18.91 2.22 -13.86
C PRO A 138 18.47 2.94 -15.14
N LYS A 139 19.37 3.73 -15.74
CA LYS A 139 19.15 4.29 -17.08
C LYS A 139 18.95 3.12 -18.05
N SER A 140 17.82 3.10 -18.75
CA SER A 140 17.68 2.25 -19.93
C SER A 140 18.80 2.63 -20.90
N ASP A 141 19.64 1.65 -21.22
CA ASP A 141 20.70 1.80 -22.19
C ASP A 141 20.09 2.21 -23.53
N LYS A 142 20.68 3.23 -24.15
CA LYS A 142 20.32 3.65 -25.50
C LYS A 142 20.92 2.62 -26.45
N THR A 143 20.11 1.82 -27.11
CA THR A 143 20.56 1.15 -28.35
C THR A 143 19.40 0.91 -29.29
N VAL A 144 19.45 1.72 -30.37
CA VAL A 144 19.07 1.49 -31.78
C VAL A 144 17.68 0.95 -32.08
#